data_AF-A0A1H2UNE7-F1
#
_entry.id   AF-A0A1H2UNE7-F1
#
_cell.length_a   1.000
_cell.length_b   1.000
_cell.length_c   1.000
_cell.angle_alpha   90.00
_cell.angle_beta   90.00
_cell.angle_gamma   90.00
#
_symmetry.space_group_name_H-M   'P 1'
#
loop_
_entity.id
_entity.type
_entity.pdbx_description
1 polymer ?
#
loop_
_entity_poly.entity_id
_entity_poly.type
_entity_poly.pdbx_seq_one_letter_code
_entity_poly.pdbx_strand_id
1 'polypeptide(L)'
;MRHFDDDSHRHRGPRGRHDSHERHKHSGGPQTFRRGRALAFLETLNVRRATLRQQLEQSELQSVHPVIAGELKAIEMVRDEFMAMFDLRESPEQGVDRNEPPHPQQNRPLDEERTSATSSHAEDDV
;
A
#
# COMPACT_ATOMS: atom_id res chain seq x y z
N MET A 1 59.12 -43.37 -1.46
CA MET A 1 58.73 -43.01 -0.08
C MET A 1 57.21 -43.07 -0.03
N ARG A 2 56.64 -43.82 0.93
CA ARG A 2 55.22 -44.22 1.00
C ARG A 2 54.30 -43.04 1.30
N HIS A 3 53.11 -43.05 0.67
CA HIS A 3 51.92 -42.34 1.12
C HIS A 3 51.46 -42.91 2.48
N PHE A 4 51.02 -42.02 3.37
CA PHE A 4 50.09 -42.34 4.45
C PHE A 4 49.00 -41.28 4.46
N ASP A 5 47.78 -41.75 4.25
CA ASP A 5 46.51 -41.04 4.43
C ASP A 5 46.33 -40.62 5.89
N ASP A 6 45.81 -39.41 6.14
CA ASP A 6 45.11 -39.09 7.38
C ASP A 6 43.79 -38.40 7.06
N ASP A 7 42.75 -39.22 7.14
CA ASP A 7 41.34 -38.93 6.98
C ASP A 7 40.76 -38.69 8.37
N SER A 8 40.30 -37.47 8.68
CA SER A 8 39.38 -37.29 9.81
C SER A 8 38.57 -36.00 9.73
N HIS A 9 37.67 -35.94 8.75
CA HIS A 9 36.42 -35.20 8.91
C HIS A 9 35.54 -35.90 9.95
N ARG A 10 35.35 -35.35 11.16
CA ARG A 10 34.08 -35.51 11.91
C ARG A 10 33.67 -34.30 12.75
N HIS A 11 32.57 -33.73 12.28
CA HIS A 11 31.62 -32.85 12.93
C HIS A 11 31.10 -33.36 14.29
N ARG A 12 30.99 -32.47 15.29
CA ARG A 12 29.73 -32.17 16.01
C ARG A 12 29.96 -31.17 17.15
N GLY A 13 29.55 -29.92 16.95
CA GLY A 13 29.19 -29.02 18.03
C GLY A 13 27.68 -28.76 17.97
N PRO A 14 26.91 -28.96 19.06
CA PRO A 14 25.46 -28.73 19.05
C PRO A 14 25.15 -27.39 19.72
N ARG A 15 24.89 -26.32 18.97
CA ARG A 15 24.33 -25.06 19.50
C ARG A 15 23.53 -24.31 18.45
N GLY A 16 22.32 -23.88 18.80
CA GLY A 16 21.66 -22.74 18.15
C GLY A 16 20.36 -23.06 17.42
N ARG A 17 19.28 -23.10 18.18
CA ARG A 17 17.89 -22.89 17.73
C ARG A 17 17.73 -21.39 17.45
N HIS A 18 17.03 -21.02 16.36
CA HIS A 18 16.28 -19.78 16.06
C HIS A 18 16.20 -19.71 14.52
N ASP A 19 15.08 -20.07 13.89
CA ASP A 19 13.87 -19.25 13.75
C ASP A 19 14.19 -17.89 13.12
N SER A 20 13.97 -17.77 11.81
CA SER A 20 13.36 -16.59 11.17
C SER A 20 13.38 -16.74 9.66
N HIS A 21 12.18 -16.68 9.09
CA HIS A 21 11.92 -16.42 7.69
C HIS A 21 12.50 -15.07 7.26
N GLU A 22 13.75 -15.02 6.80
CA GLU A 22 14.21 -13.89 6.00
C GLU A 22 13.82 -14.13 4.54
N ARG A 23 12.52 -13.93 4.29
CA ARG A 23 12.09 -13.33 3.03
C ARG A 23 12.93 -12.08 2.91
N HIS A 24 13.91 -12.07 2.01
CA HIS A 24 14.59 -10.86 1.61
C HIS A 24 13.53 -9.92 1.01
N LYS A 25 12.85 -9.17 1.89
CA LYS A 25 12.11 -7.97 1.54
C LYS A 25 13.16 -7.09 0.88
N HIS A 26 13.03 -6.89 -0.42
CA HIS A 26 13.74 -5.86 -1.17
C HIS A 26 13.39 -4.51 -0.55
N SER A 27 14.04 -4.19 0.56
CA SER A 27 14.01 -2.87 1.19
C SER A 27 14.81 -1.93 0.30
N GLY A 28 14.22 -0.77 0.05
CA GLY A 28 14.62 0.15 -1.00
C GLY A 28 16.09 0.55 -0.96
N GLY A 29 16.84 0.10 -1.97
CA GLY A 29 17.93 0.90 -2.53
C GLY A 29 17.37 2.18 -3.18
N PRO A 30 18.20 3.14 -3.64
CA PRO A 30 17.77 4.47 -4.07
C PRO A 30 16.63 4.42 -5.11
N GLN A 31 15.40 4.54 -4.61
CA GLN A 31 14.15 4.16 -5.26
C GLN A 31 13.50 5.34 -6.00
N THR A 32 14.26 6.29 -6.57
CA THR A 32 13.71 7.65 -6.76
C THR A 32 13.74 8.25 -8.16
N PHE A 33 14.01 7.48 -9.22
CA PHE A 33 13.76 7.98 -10.60
C PHE A 33 12.94 7.01 -11.43
N ARG A 34 13.28 5.72 -11.39
CA ARG A 34 12.59 4.68 -12.17
C ARG A 34 11.12 4.54 -11.75
N ARG A 35 10.84 4.47 -10.44
CA ARG A 35 9.48 4.42 -9.91
C ARG A 35 8.69 5.67 -10.28
N GLY A 36 9.27 6.86 -10.11
CA GLY A 36 8.63 8.13 -10.48
C GLY A 36 8.29 8.22 -11.97
N ARG A 37 9.21 7.80 -12.86
CA ARG A 37 8.96 7.71 -14.30
C ARG A 37 7.90 6.66 -14.65
N ALA A 38 7.90 5.53 -13.95
CA ALA A 38 6.89 4.50 -14.16
C ALA A 38 5.50 4.98 -13.75
N LEU A 39 5.36 5.66 -12.62
CA LEU A 39 4.11 6.28 -12.20
C LEU A 39 3.64 7.37 -13.18
N ALA A 40 4.56 8.22 -13.66
CA ALA A 40 4.22 9.22 -14.67
C ALA A 40 3.74 8.58 -15.98
N PHE A 41 4.36 7.49 -16.41
CA PHE A 41 3.90 6.74 -17.59
C PHE A 41 2.55 6.07 -17.35
N LEU A 42 2.35 5.45 -16.18
CA LEU A 42 1.07 4.86 -15.79
C LEU A 42 -0.06 5.92 -15.84
N GLU A 43 0.22 7.14 -15.41
CA GLU A 43 -0.73 8.25 -15.50
C GLU A 43 -1.11 8.57 -16.96
N THR A 44 -0.14 8.55 -17.89
CA THR A 44 -0.47 8.73 -19.32
C THR A 44 -1.41 7.64 -19.85
N LEU A 45 -1.28 6.40 -19.38
CA LEU A 45 -2.19 5.31 -19.75
C LEU A 45 -3.58 5.51 -19.14
N ASN A 46 -3.66 6.01 -17.90
CA ASN A 46 -4.93 6.32 -17.25
C ASN A 46 -5.70 7.43 -17.97
N VAL A 47 -5.00 8.49 -18.38
CA VAL A 47 -5.61 9.57 -19.19
C VAL A 47 -6.18 9.02 -20.50
N ARG A 48 -5.40 8.24 -21.25
CA ARG A 48 -5.87 7.61 -22.50
C ARG A 48 -7.08 6.71 -22.27
N ARG A 49 -7.04 5.88 -21.22
CA ARG A 49 -8.16 5.01 -20.81
C ARG A 49 -9.42 5.82 -20.50
N ALA A 50 -9.29 6.95 -19.81
CA ALA A 50 -10.42 7.84 -19.51
C ALA A 50 -10.99 8.46 -20.79
N THR A 51 -10.14 8.95 -21.69
CA THR A 51 -10.56 9.51 -22.98
C THR A 51 -11.32 8.49 -23.82
N LEU A 52 -10.80 7.26 -23.95
CA LEU A 52 -11.45 6.20 -24.73
C LEU A 52 -12.82 5.81 -24.14
N ARG A 53 -12.95 5.81 -22.80
CA ARG A 53 -14.27 5.62 -22.17
C ARG A 53 -15.25 6.73 -22.51
N GLN A 54 -14.82 7.99 -22.41
CA GLN A 54 -15.67 9.11 -22.76
C GLN A 54 -16.12 9.05 -24.23
N GLN A 55 -15.24 8.61 -25.15
CA GLN A 55 -15.59 8.43 -26.56
C GLN A 55 -16.64 7.33 -26.78
N LEU A 56 -16.65 6.27 -25.97
CA LEU A 56 -17.69 5.23 -26.03
C LEU A 56 -19.06 5.74 -25.57
N GLU A 57 -19.13 6.84 -24.82
CA GLU A 57 -20.38 7.48 -24.42
C GLU A 57 -20.93 8.43 -25.53
N GLN A 58 -20.10 8.78 -26.52
CA GLN A 58 -20.49 9.67 -27.61
C GLN A 58 -21.24 8.90 -28.70
N SER A 59 -22.50 9.28 -28.92
CA SER A 59 -23.36 8.69 -29.96
C SER A 59 -22.84 8.95 -31.38
N GLU A 60 -22.17 10.08 -31.58
CA GLU A 60 -21.53 10.48 -32.85
C GLU A 60 -20.45 9.48 -33.31
N LEU A 61 -19.87 8.72 -32.37
CA LEU A 61 -18.81 7.75 -32.63
C LEU A 61 -19.31 6.30 -32.70
N GLN A 62 -20.63 6.04 -32.67
CA GLN A 62 -21.16 4.67 -32.61
C GLN A 62 -20.62 3.73 -33.70
N SER A 63 -20.46 4.23 -34.93
CA SER A 63 -19.95 3.43 -36.04
C SER A 63 -18.53 2.89 -35.82
N VAL A 64 -17.74 3.54 -34.96
CA VAL A 64 -16.36 3.17 -34.65
C VAL A 64 -16.18 2.64 -33.22
N HIS A 65 -17.25 2.51 -32.43
CA HIS A 65 -17.21 1.94 -31.08
C HIS A 65 -16.48 0.59 -31.00
N PRO A 66 -16.62 -0.36 -31.95
CA PRO A 66 -15.86 -1.62 -31.91
C PRO A 66 -14.34 -1.42 -31.92
N VAL A 67 -13.86 -0.41 -32.64
CA VAL A 67 -12.42 -0.06 -32.71
C VAL A 67 -11.98 0.57 -31.39
N ILE A 68 -12.74 1.54 -30.88
CA ILE A 68 -12.46 2.24 -29.60
C ILE A 68 -12.44 1.23 -28.44
N ALA A 69 -13.38 0.28 -28.42
CA ALA A 69 -13.43 -0.78 -27.42
C ALA A 69 -12.19 -1.70 -27.49
N GLY A 70 -11.73 -2.01 -28.71
CA GLY A 70 -10.49 -2.76 -28.94
C GLY A 70 -9.25 -2.02 -28.42
N GLU A 71 -9.15 -0.71 -28.71
CA GLU A 71 -8.06 0.13 -28.22
C GLU A 71 -8.08 0.26 -26.69
N LEU A 72 -9.26 0.47 -26.10
CA LEU A 72 -9.43 0.53 -24.65
C LEU A 72 -8.92 -0.76 -23.99
N LYS A 73 -9.30 -1.91 -24.54
CA LYS A 73 -8.81 -3.21 -24.04
C LYS A 73 -7.29 -3.33 -24.17
N ALA A 74 -6.70 -2.90 -25.29
CA ALA A 74 -5.26 -2.92 -25.48
C ALA A 74 -4.53 -2.05 -24.46
N ILE A 75 -5.03 -0.84 -24.19
CA ILE A 75 -4.47 0.06 -23.16
C ILE A 75 -4.58 -0.57 -21.77
N GLU A 76 -5.72 -1.20 -21.43
CA GLU A 76 -5.89 -1.86 -20.14
C GLU A 76 -4.94 -3.05 -19.96
N MET A 77 -4.73 -3.86 -21.00
CA MET A 77 -3.75 -4.95 -20.98
C MET A 77 -2.31 -4.43 -20.75
N VAL A 78 -1.87 -3.44 -21.54
CA VAL A 78 -0.53 -2.85 -21.40
C VAL A 78 -0.36 -2.22 -20.01
N ARG A 79 -1.39 -1.56 -19.50
CA ARG A 79 -1.38 -0.98 -18.14
C ARG A 79 -1.16 -2.05 -17.08
N ASP A 80 -1.89 -3.15 -17.14
CA ASP A 80 -1.83 -4.20 -16.13
C ASP A 80 -0.49 -4.95 -16.17
N GLU A 81 0.03 -5.22 -17.37
CA GLU A 81 1.38 -5.76 -17.59
C GLU A 81 2.45 -4.81 -17.05
N PHE A 82 2.33 -3.51 -17.33
CA PHE A 82 3.25 -2.48 -16.85
C PHE A 82 3.25 -2.41 -15.32
N MET A 83 2.08 -2.41 -14.69
CA MET A 83 1.98 -2.42 -13.22
C MET A 83 2.61 -3.67 -12.60
N ALA A 84 2.48 -4.83 -13.24
CA ALA A 84 3.13 -6.07 -12.80
C ALA A 84 4.66 -5.99 -12.94
N MET A 85 5.14 -5.48 -14.08
CA MET A 85 6.58 -5.36 -14.38
C MET A 85 7.32 -4.45 -13.39
N PHE A 86 6.64 -3.43 -12.88
CA PHE A 86 7.21 -2.44 -11.98
C PHE A 86 6.74 -2.56 -10.52
N ASP A 87 6.02 -3.64 -10.16
CA ASP A 87 5.42 -3.85 -8.83
C ASP A 87 4.68 -2.60 -8.30
N LEU A 88 3.95 -1.92 -9.19
CA LEU A 88 3.24 -0.67 -8.86
C LEU A 88 1.87 -0.91 -8.23
N ARG A 89 1.48 -2.17 -8.04
CA ARG A 89 0.26 -2.51 -7.31
C ARG A 89 0.48 -2.05 -5.87
N GLU A 90 -0.33 -1.11 -5.41
CA GLU A 90 -0.29 -0.61 -4.04
C GLU A 90 -0.31 -1.80 -3.07
N SER A 91 0.86 -2.13 -2.54
CA SER A 91 0.93 -3.03 -1.41
C SER A 91 0.49 -2.20 -0.20
N PRO A 92 -0.50 -2.66 0.58
CA PRO A 92 -1.01 -1.91 1.74
C PRO A 92 0.06 -1.65 2.82
N GLU A 93 1.29 -2.14 2.66
CA GLU A 93 2.40 -1.95 3.59
C GLU A 93 3.30 -0.74 3.28
N GLN A 94 3.10 -0.01 2.17
CA GLN A 94 3.95 1.15 1.81
C GLN A 94 3.25 2.49 2.07
N GLY A 95 2.70 2.67 3.27
CA GLY A 95 1.94 3.87 3.65
C GLY A 95 2.19 4.35 5.08
N VAL A 96 3.27 3.95 5.72
CA VAL A 96 3.66 4.48 7.03
C VAL A 96 5.17 4.78 7.06
N ASP A 97 5.53 5.99 6.64
CA ASP A 97 6.77 6.60 7.10
C ASP A 97 6.62 6.87 8.62
N ARG A 98 7.05 5.91 9.44
CA ARG A 98 6.94 5.94 10.92
C ARG A 98 8.01 6.82 11.58
N ASN A 99 8.42 7.92 10.95
CA ASN A 99 9.35 8.89 11.55
C ASN A 99 8.68 10.15 12.09
N GLU A 100 7.35 10.15 12.27
CA GLU A 100 6.70 11.16 13.10
C GLU A 100 6.66 10.70 14.56
N PRO A 101 7.36 11.38 15.49
CA PRO A 101 7.26 11.07 16.90
C PRO A 101 5.83 11.37 17.38
N PRO A 102 5.21 10.49 18.20
CA PRO A 102 3.85 10.69 18.65
C PRO A 102 3.75 11.97 19.48
N HIS A 103 2.95 12.92 19.01
CA HIS A 103 2.55 14.09 19.78
C HIS A 103 1.84 13.63 21.08
N PRO A 104 2.29 14.04 22.28
CA PRO A 104 1.59 13.71 23.51
C PRO A 104 0.27 14.49 23.57
N GLN A 105 -0.85 13.76 23.64
CA GLN A 105 -2.17 14.30 23.93
C GLN A 105 -2.19 14.85 25.36
N GLN A 106 -2.18 16.18 25.49
CA GLN A 106 -2.51 16.86 26.74
C GLN A 106 -4.02 16.79 26.97
N ASN A 107 -4.44 15.80 27.76
CA ASN A 107 -5.77 15.79 28.37
C ASN A 107 -5.83 16.94 29.39
N ARG A 108 -6.53 18.03 29.05
CA ARG A 108 -6.97 19.03 30.02
C ARG A 108 -8.17 18.46 30.79
N PRO A 109 -8.21 18.55 32.13
CA PRO A 109 -9.45 18.27 32.85
C PRO A 109 -10.38 19.47 32.70
N LEU A 110 -11.57 19.25 32.16
CA LEU A 110 -12.71 20.15 32.26
C LEU A 110 -13.73 19.43 33.14
N ASP A 111 -13.71 19.71 34.44
CA ASP A 111 -14.89 19.53 35.28
C ASP A 111 -15.04 20.82 36.09
N GLU A 112 -15.71 21.77 35.44
CA GLU A 112 -16.32 22.91 36.12
C GLU A 112 -17.53 22.43 36.92
N GLU A 113 -17.62 22.97 38.12
CA GLU A 113 -18.63 22.75 39.13
C GLU A 113 -20.06 22.71 38.59
N ARG A 114 -20.84 21.73 39.06
CA ARG A 114 -22.26 21.92 39.37
C ARG A 114 -22.68 20.92 40.45
N THR A 115 -22.21 21.18 41.66
CA THR A 115 -22.84 20.62 42.86
C THR A 115 -24.09 21.43 43.21
N SER A 116 -25.17 20.68 43.50
CA SER A 116 -26.29 20.99 44.39
C SER A 116 -27.18 22.21 44.10
N ALA A 117 -28.46 21.95 43.79
CA ALA A 117 -29.55 22.11 44.79
C ALA A 117 -30.94 21.82 44.19
N THR A 118 -31.66 20.89 44.85
CA THR A 118 -33.11 20.88 45.15
C THR A 118 -34.10 20.97 43.97
N SER A 119 -34.76 19.90 43.54
CA SER A 119 -35.89 19.21 44.19
C SER A 119 -37.15 20.07 44.39
N SER A 120 -38.21 19.62 43.72
CA SER A 120 -39.66 19.78 43.98
C SER A 120 -40.32 21.16 43.83
N HIS A 121 -41.01 21.36 42.71
CA HIS A 121 -42.27 22.11 42.67
C HIS A 121 -43.27 21.30 41.84
N ALA A 122 -44.10 20.51 42.52
CA ALA A 122 -45.28 19.88 41.95
C ALA A 122 -46.43 20.87 42.10
N GLU A 123 -47.15 21.06 40.99
CA GLU A 123 -48.42 21.78 40.96
C GLU A 123 -49.47 20.96 41.73
N ASP A 124 -50.21 21.61 42.62
CA ASP A 124 -51.57 21.18 42.95
C ASP A 124 -52.44 22.42 43.18
N ASP A 125 -53.62 22.32 42.60
CA ASP A 125 -54.66 23.33 42.39
C ASP A 125 -55.62 23.35 43.61
N VAL A 126 -56.46 24.39 43.70
CA VAL A 126 -57.53 24.70 44.70
C VAL A 126 -57.18 25.67 45.84
#